data_AF-A0A7T7HH49-F1
#
_entry.id   AF-A0A7T7HH49-F1
#
_cell.length_a   1.000
_cell.length_b   1.000
_cell.length_c   1.000
_cell.angle_alpha   90.00
_cell.angle_beta   90.00
_cell.angle_gamma   90.00
#
_symmetry.space_group_name_H-M   'P 1'
#
loop_
_entity.id
_entity.type
_entity.pdbx_description
1 polymer ?
#
loop_
_entity_poly.entity_id
_entity_poly.type
_entity_poly.pdbx_seq_one_letter_code
_entity_poly.pdbx_strand_id
1 'polypeptide(L)'
;MSKQVSDGLPVKGYRPQEGDRIAAVNLNKELEERVLRQFDAMAEDPAIDKRWLAIGRTAIEQGFMAANRAVFQPGRVALPEDEG
;
A
#
# COMPACT_ATOMS: atom_id res chain seq x y z
N MET A 1 1.18 25.76 0.74
CA MET A 1 1.27 24.30 0.55
C MET A 1 2.61 23.84 1.12
N SER A 2 2.60 22.93 2.09
CA SER A 2 3.82 22.51 2.79
C SER A 2 4.66 21.62 1.88
N LYS A 3 5.91 22.02 1.60
CA LYS A 3 6.90 21.23 0.84
C LYS A 3 7.44 20.09 1.71
N GLN A 4 6.62 19.11 2.04
CA GLN A 4 7.14 17.89 2.64
C GLN A 4 7.58 16.97 1.50
N VAL A 5 8.88 16.77 1.35
CA VAL A 5 9.45 15.84 0.37
C VAL A 5 10.07 14.70 1.16
N SER A 6 9.76 13.46 0.82
CA SER A 6 10.49 12.32 1.39
C SER A 6 11.81 12.15 0.64
N ASP A 7 12.90 11.86 1.34
CA ASP A 7 14.20 11.56 0.71
C ASP A 7 14.22 10.25 -0.09
N GLY A 8 13.07 9.55 -0.15
CA GLY A 8 12.98 8.15 -0.55
C GLY A 8 13.46 7.22 0.57
N LEU A 9 12.94 5.99 0.60
CA LEU A 9 13.56 4.95 1.43
C LEU A 9 14.90 4.54 0.78
N PRO A 10 15.89 4.03 1.53
CA PRO A 10 17.16 3.52 0.99
C PRO A 10 16.94 2.17 0.27
N VAL A 11 15.99 2.15 -0.67
CA VAL A 11 15.51 0.98 -1.40
C VAL A 11 15.45 1.35 -2.87
N LYS A 12 16.17 0.60 -3.70
CA LYS A 12 16.22 0.83 -5.15
C LYS A 12 14.80 0.89 -5.74
N GLY A 13 14.54 1.88 -6.59
CA GLY A 13 13.25 2.07 -7.28
C GLY A 13 12.23 2.94 -6.53
N TYR A 14 12.45 3.22 -5.25
CA TYR A 14 11.71 4.28 -4.55
C TYR A 14 12.25 5.65 -4.96
N ARG A 15 11.32 6.55 -5.27
CA ARG A 15 11.62 7.93 -5.65
C ARG A 15 11.17 8.86 -4.52
N PRO A 16 11.82 10.02 -4.36
CA PRO A 16 11.29 11.09 -3.54
C PRO A 16 9.83 11.37 -3.90
N GLN A 17 8.97 11.53 -2.89
CA GLN A 17 7.55 11.84 -3.09
C GLN A 17 7.24 13.22 -2.54
N GLU A 18 6.26 13.88 -3.16
CA GLU A 18 5.74 15.16 -2.71
C GLU A 18 4.73 14.98 -1.57
N GLY A 19 4.51 16.04 -0.80
CA GLY A 19 3.73 16.02 0.44
C GLY A 19 2.30 15.53 0.22
N ASP A 20 1.66 15.94 -0.87
CA ASP A 20 0.29 15.53 -1.18
C ASP A 20 0.19 14.04 -1.52
N ARG A 21 1.21 13.46 -2.18
CA ARG A 21 1.28 12.02 -2.45
C ARG A 21 1.51 11.23 -1.17
N ILE A 22 2.40 11.72 -0.30
CA ILE A 22 2.67 11.13 1.01
C ILE A 22 1.38 11.14 1.86
N ALA A 23 0.68 12.28 1.89
CA ALA A 23 -0.59 12.42 2.61
C ALA A 23 -1.65 11.44 2.08
N ALA A 24 -1.78 11.30 0.76
CA ALA A 24 -2.71 10.37 0.15
C ALA A 24 -2.40 8.90 0.51
N VAL A 25 -1.13 8.48 0.45
CA VAL A 25 -0.76 7.10 0.83
C VAL A 25 -0.92 6.87 2.34
N ASN A 26 -0.62 7.85 3.18
CA ASN A 26 -0.86 7.72 4.62
C ASN A 26 -2.35 7.55 4.93
N LEU A 27 -3.22 8.34 4.28
CA LEU A 27 -4.66 8.17 4.40
C LEU A 27 -5.12 6.79 3.95
N ASN A 28 -4.61 6.30 2.82
CA ASN A 28 -4.91 4.95 2.34
C ASN A 28 -4.51 3.87 3.36
N LYS A 29 -3.34 3.99 3.99
CA LYS A 29 -2.88 3.05 5.02
C LYS A 29 -3.77 3.06 6.27
N GLU A 30 -4.23 4.24 6.69
CA GLU A 30 -5.18 4.34 7.80
C GLU A 30 -6.52 3.68 7.48
N LEU A 31 -7.01 3.83 6.24
CA LEU A 31 -8.23 3.18 5.78
C LEU A 31 -8.09 1.67 5.69
N GLU A 32 -6.97 1.18 5.15
CA GLU A 32 -6.63 -0.25 5.08
C GLU A 32 -6.67 -0.88 6.47
N GLU A 33 -5.93 -0.32 7.43
CA GLU A 33 -5.85 -0.81 8.81
C GLU A 33 -7.22 -0.88 9.49
N ARG A 34 -8.09 0.11 9.26
CA ARG A 34 -9.45 0.10 9.81
C ARG A 34 -10.28 -1.06 9.26
N VAL A 35 -10.17 -1.35 7.96
CA VAL A 35 -10.86 -2.49 7.33
C VAL A 35 -10.27 -3.82 7.82
N LEU A 36 -8.95 -3.92 7.95
CA LEU A 36 -8.30 -5.13 8.45
C LEU A 36 -8.72 -5.45 9.90
N ARG A 37 -8.84 -4.45 10.77
CA ARG A 37 -9.36 -4.65 12.14
C ARG A 37 -10.82 -5.12 12.16
N GLN A 38 -11.63 -4.67 11.22
CA GLN A 38 -12.99 -5.21 11.06
C GLN A 38 -12.93 -6.70 10.67
N PHE A 39 -12.01 -7.09 9.79
CA PHE A 39 -11.82 -8.49 9.43
C PHE A 39 -11.24 -9.34 10.57
N ASP A 40 -10.36 -8.76 11.41
CA ASP A 40 -9.89 -9.41 12.64
C ASP A 40 -11.07 -9.70 13.58
N ALA A 41 -11.95 -8.72 13.82
CA ALA A 41 -13.14 -8.92 14.63
C ALA A 41 -14.09 -9.99 14.05
N MET A 42 -14.27 -10.04 12.72
CA MET A 42 -15.04 -11.09 12.05
C MET A 42 -14.36 -12.46 12.12
N ALA A 43 -13.03 -12.51 12.24
CA ALA A 43 -12.28 -13.75 12.36
C ALA A 43 -12.51 -14.44 13.71
N GLU A 44 -12.90 -13.71 14.75
CA GLU A 44 -13.23 -14.28 16.07
C GLU A 44 -14.62 -14.95 16.12
N ASP A 45 -15.54 -14.61 15.21
CA ASP A 45 -16.89 -15.19 15.20
C ASP A 45 -16.91 -16.58 14.50
N PRO A 46 -17.17 -17.69 15.20
CA PRO A 46 -17.16 -19.03 14.61
C PRO A 46 -18.27 -19.25 13.56
N ALA A 47 -19.30 -18.40 13.50
CA ALA A 47 -20.37 -18.49 12.50
C ALA A 47 -19.97 -17.93 11.12
N ILE A 48 -18.88 -17.14 11.05
CA ILE A 48 -18.41 -16.55 9.80
C ILE A 48 -17.67 -17.58 8.95
N ASP A 49 -18.01 -17.65 7.65
CA ASP A 49 -17.26 -18.44 6.67
C ASP A 49 -15.85 -17.86 6.49
N LYS A 50 -14.87 -18.59 7.02
CA LYS A 50 -13.45 -18.19 7.02
C LYS A 50 -12.82 -18.22 5.64
N ARG A 51 -13.33 -19.02 4.71
CA ARG A 51 -12.83 -19.04 3.33
C ARG A 51 -13.17 -17.73 2.63
N TRP A 52 -14.42 -17.28 2.75
CA TRP A 52 -14.83 -16.01 2.14
C TRP A 52 -14.19 -14.80 2.83
N LEU A 53 -14.00 -14.85 4.15
CA LEU A 53 -13.26 -13.82 4.88
C LEU A 53 -11.80 -13.70 4.39
N ALA A 54 -11.12 -14.83 4.19
CA ALA A 54 -9.75 -14.84 3.66
C ALA A 54 -9.67 -14.24 2.24
N ILE A 55 -10.62 -14.59 1.36
CA ILE A 55 -10.71 -14.00 0.01
C ILE A 55 -10.87 -12.47 0.10
N GLY A 56 -11.80 -12.00 0.95
CA GLY A 56 -12.01 -10.58 1.19
C GLY A 56 -10.73 -9.87 1.66
N ARG A 57 -10.02 -10.45 2.64
CA ARG A 57 -8.75 -9.90 3.16
C ARG A 57 -7.72 -9.73 2.05
N THR A 58 -7.47 -10.78 1.28
CA THR A 58 -6.49 -10.73 0.18
C THR A 58 -6.87 -9.67 -0.85
N ALA A 59 -8.15 -9.54 -1.21
CA ALA A 59 -8.61 -8.53 -2.16
C ALA A 59 -8.42 -7.10 -1.64
N ILE A 60 -8.66 -6.87 -0.34
CA ILE A 60 -8.43 -5.56 0.30
C ILE A 60 -6.95 -5.20 0.31
N GLU A 61 -6.09 -6.11 0.77
CA GLU A 61 -4.63 -5.89 0.82
C GLU A 61 -4.06 -5.62 -0.59
N GLN A 62 -4.49 -6.40 -1.59
CA GLN A 62 -4.11 -6.16 -2.99
C GLN A 62 -4.64 -4.83 -3.53
N GLY A 63 -5.88 -4.47 -3.19
CA GLY A 63 -6.51 -3.22 -3.59
C GLY A 63 -5.76 -2.00 -3.07
N PHE A 64 -5.44 -1.96 -1.77
CA PHE A 64 -4.68 -0.87 -1.17
C PHE A 64 -3.23 -0.83 -1.66
N MET A 65 -2.59 -1.99 -1.87
CA MET A 65 -1.28 -2.05 -2.51
C MET A 65 -1.31 -1.43 -3.91
N ALA A 66 -2.29 -1.79 -4.74
CA ALA A 66 -2.45 -1.24 -6.09
C ALA A 66 -2.74 0.27 -6.07
N ALA A 67 -3.61 0.74 -5.18
CA ALA A 67 -3.91 2.15 -5.01
C ALA A 67 -2.66 2.96 -4.60
N ASN A 68 -1.89 2.47 -3.64
CA ASN A 68 -0.66 3.13 -3.20
C ASN A 68 0.38 3.18 -4.32
N ARG A 69 0.50 2.11 -5.14
CA ARG A 69 1.37 2.12 -6.32
C ARG A 69 0.89 3.09 -7.40
N ALA A 70 -0.42 3.29 -7.56
CA ALA A 70 -0.97 4.28 -8.49
C ALA A 70 -0.60 5.72 -8.08
N VAL A 71 -0.50 6.00 -6.78
CA VAL A 71 -0.06 7.30 -6.24
C VAL A 71 1.45 7.48 -6.32
N PHE A 72 2.22 6.51 -5.82
CA PHE A 72 3.68 6.63 -5.72
C PHE A 72 4.43 6.37 -7.04
N GLN A 73 3.82 5.65 -7.98
CA GLN A 73 4.36 5.41 -9.33
C GLN A 73 5.85 4.99 -9.31
N PRO A 74 6.21 3.88 -8.62
CA PRO A 74 7.60 3.47 -8.52
C PRO A 74 8.18 3.14 -9.91
N GLY A 75 9.42 3.56 -10.14
CA GLY A 75 10.12 3.32 -11.39
C GLY A 75 10.77 1.94 -11.47
N ARG A 76 11.13 1.51 -12.69
CA ARG A 76 12.06 0.38 -12.86
C ARG A 76 13.46 0.80 -12.41
N VAL A 77 14.22 -0.15 -11.89
CA VAL A 77 15.63 0.02 -11.52
C VAL A 77 16.47 -0.31 -12.75
N ALA A 78 17.48 0.50 -13.05
CA ALA A 78 18.45 0.20 -14.09
C ALA A 78 19.30 -0.98 -13.68
N LEU A 79 19.53 -1.91 -14.61
CA LEU A 79 20.38 -3.07 -14.40
C LEU A 79 21.68 -2.93 -15.19
N PRO A 80 22.79 -3.55 -14.74
CA PRO A 80 24.05 -3.53 -15.50
C PRO A 80 23.92 -4.03 -16.94
N GLU A 81 22.96 -4.92 -17.20
CA GLU A 81 22.70 -5.49 -18.53
C GLU A 81 21.99 -4.52 -19.50
N ASP A 82 21.53 -3.35 -19.05
CA ASP A 82 20.85 -2.34 -19.88
C ASP A 82 21.84 -1.45 -20.68
N GLU A 83 23.15 -1.52 -20.38
CA GLU A 83 24.19 -0.65 -20.97
C GLU A 83 24.87 -1.25 -22.24
N GLY A 84 24.28 -2.30 -22.82
CA GLY A 84 24.82 -3.05 -23.98
C GLY A 84 24.62 -2.40 -25.35
#